data_AF-A0A067F8Y8-F1
#
_entry.id   AF-A0A067F8Y8-F1
#
_cell.length_a   1.000
_cell.length_b   1.000
_cell.length_c   1.000
_cell.angle_alpha   90.00
_cell.angle_beta   90.00
_cell.angle_gamma   90.00
#
_symmetry.space_group_name_H-M   'P 1'
#
loop_
_entity.id
_entity.type
_entity.pdbx_description
1 polymer ?
#
loop_
_entity_poly.entity_id
_entity_poly.type
_entity_poly.pdbx_seq_one_letter_code
_entity_poly.pdbx_strand_id
1 'polypeptide(L)'
;DQYRLLGENVAKLRTDLMKEQLATFRSQLEDFARKHKNDIRKNPTFRSQFHEMCAKVGVDPLASNKGFWAELLGIGDFYYELGVQIVEICLATRPHNGGLINLQELCNLLRQRRKSNREAVSEDDCLRAISKLKVLGNGYEVISVGKKKLVRSVPTELNKDHNQILELAQVTSILYQCFPFPHISFGLFVFAMNFLLFKYS
;
A
#
# COMPACT_ATOMS: atom_id res chain seq x y z
N ASP A 1 50.20 1.11 17.44
CA ASP A 1 48.91 1.58 18.02
C ASP A 1 48.48 3.00 17.66
N GLN A 2 49.39 3.98 17.57
CA GLN A 2 49.04 5.39 17.32
C GLN A 2 48.27 5.63 16.01
N TYR A 3 48.62 4.93 14.92
CA TYR A 3 47.90 5.02 13.64
C TYR A 3 46.48 4.41 13.68
N ARG A 4 46.26 3.39 14.53
CA ARG A 4 44.94 2.78 14.74
C ARG A 4 44.01 3.73 15.50
N LEU A 5 44.52 4.37 16.55
CA LEU A 5 43.80 5.39 17.32
C LEU A 5 43.47 6.63 16.47
N LEU A 6 44.41 7.07 15.61
CA LEU A 6 44.15 8.16 14.68
C LEU A 6 43.05 7.78 13.67
N GLY A 7 43.09 6.57 13.11
CA GLY A 7 42.04 6.05 12.22
C GLY A 7 40.67 5.96 12.89
N GLU A 8 40.61 5.48 14.13
CA GLU A 8 39.37 5.43 14.93
C GLU A 8 38.82 6.83 15.23
N ASN A 9 39.70 7.81 15.54
CA ASN A 9 39.28 9.20 15.79
C ASN A 9 38.76 9.89 14.52
N VAL A 10 39.40 9.69 13.37
CA VAL A 10 38.94 10.23 12.08
C VAL A 10 37.59 9.59 11.69
N ALA A 11 37.42 8.29 11.92
CA ALA A 11 36.14 7.62 11.70
C ALA A 11 35.03 8.19 12.61
N LYS A 12 35.31 8.38 13.90
CA LYS A 12 34.38 9.00 14.85
C LYS A 12 33.98 10.42 14.43
N LEU A 13 34.95 11.27 14.12
CA LEU A 13 34.71 12.63 13.61
C LEU A 13 33.80 12.64 12.37
N ARG A 14 34.06 11.75 11.42
CA ARG A 14 33.22 11.61 10.22
C ARG A 14 31.80 11.18 10.57
N THR A 15 31.64 10.24 11.51
CA THR A 15 30.31 9.79 11.95
C THR A 15 29.54 10.86 12.72
N ASP A 16 30.22 11.66 13.54
CA ASP A 16 29.56 12.71 14.33
C ASP A 16 29.15 13.88 13.43
N LEU A 17 29.98 14.27 12.47
CA LEU A 17 29.61 15.23 11.43
C LEU A 17 28.37 14.75 10.63
N MET A 18 28.31 13.46 10.27
CA MET A 18 27.14 12.91 9.58
C MET A 18 25.87 12.95 10.43
N LYS A 19 25.98 12.69 11.75
CA LYS A 19 24.83 12.81 12.66
C LYS A 19 24.33 14.24 12.76
N GLU A 20 25.22 15.22 12.86
CA GLU A 20 24.86 16.64 12.87
C GLU A 20 24.14 17.04 11.59
N GLN A 21 24.69 16.66 10.42
CA GLN A 21 24.04 16.94 9.14
C GLN A 21 22.64 16.31 9.03
N LEU A 22 22.45 15.08 9.52
CA LEU A 22 21.14 14.44 9.57
C LEU A 22 20.18 15.16 10.52
N ALA A 23 20.66 15.69 11.65
CA ALA A 23 19.86 16.46 12.59
C ALA A 23 19.41 17.79 11.97
N THR A 24 20.31 18.53 11.33
CA THR A 24 19.98 19.76 10.60
C THR A 24 18.98 19.48 9.49
N PHE A 25 19.18 18.41 8.71
CA PHE A 25 18.27 18.05 7.64
C PHE A 25 16.87 17.69 8.17
N ARG A 26 16.79 16.93 9.28
CA ARG A 26 15.49 16.62 9.92
C ARG A 26 14.74 17.88 10.35
N SER A 27 15.43 18.84 10.95
CA SER A 27 14.83 20.13 11.35
C SER A 27 14.33 20.93 10.14
N GLN A 28 15.10 20.96 9.05
CA GLN A 28 14.66 21.65 7.83
C GLN A 28 13.48 20.96 7.15
N LEU A 29 13.51 19.62 7.12
CA LEU A 29 12.41 18.80 6.61
C LEU A 29 11.14 19.00 7.42
N GLU A 30 11.27 19.15 8.74
CA GLU A 30 10.18 19.48 9.64
C GLU A 30 9.57 20.85 9.31
N ASP A 31 10.39 21.88 9.21
CA ASP A 31 9.93 23.23 8.88
C ASP A 31 9.26 23.29 7.50
N PHE A 32 9.83 22.56 6.53
CA PHE A 32 9.24 22.40 5.21
C PHE A 32 7.85 21.78 5.30
N ALA A 33 7.73 20.68 6.04
CA ALA A 33 6.47 19.98 6.17
C ALA A 33 5.42 20.78 6.95
N ARG A 34 5.83 21.57 7.96
CA ARG A 34 4.96 22.54 8.66
C ARG A 34 4.40 23.59 7.69
N LYS A 35 5.27 24.21 6.88
CA LYS A 35 4.87 25.26 5.93
C LYS A 35 3.97 24.73 4.82
N HIS A 36 4.22 23.52 4.35
CA HIS A 36 3.52 22.95 3.20
C HIS A 36 2.49 21.86 3.57
N LYS A 37 2.07 21.76 4.83
CA LYS A 37 1.12 20.75 5.32
C LYS A 37 -0.13 20.62 4.46
N ASN A 38 -0.75 21.73 4.10
CA ASN A 38 -1.97 21.75 3.29
C ASN A 38 -1.72 21.30 1.84
N ASP A 39 -0.56 21.64 1.29
CA ASP A 39 -0.17 21.27 -0.07
C ASP A 39 0.09 19.77 -0.15
N ILE A 40 0.78 19.21 0.86
CA ILE A 40 1.02 17.76 1.01
C ILE A 40 -0.32 17.02 1.11
N ARG A 41 -1.32 17.60 1.80
CA ARG A 41 -2.63 16.96 1.96
C ARG A 41 -3.47 16.97 0.70
N LYS A 42 -3.48 18.09 -0.03
CA LYS A 42 -4.37 18.30 -1.19
C LYS A 42 -3.79 17.78 -2.50
N ASN A 43 -2.48 17.85 -2.69
CA ASN A 43 -1.83 17.51 -3.95
C ASN A 43 -1.14 16.13 -3.86
N PRO A 44 -1.68 15.09 -4.53
CA PRO A 44 -1.11 13.75 -4.48
C PRO A 44 0.30 13.66 -5.08
N THR A 45 0.60 14.44 -6.11
CA THR A 45 1.94 14.47 -6.73
C THR A 45 2.96 15.02 -5.75
N PHE A 46 2.63 16.13 -5.09
CA PHE A 46 3.51 16.74 -4.11
C PHE A 46 3.67 15.86 -2.86
N ARG A 47 2.60 15.18 -2.43
CA ARG A 47 2.66 14.16 -1.37
C ARG A 47 3.63 13.04 -1.70
N SER A 48 3.57 12.50 -2.91
CA SER A 48 4.51 11.45 -3.36
C SER A 48 5.96 11.92 -3.34
N GLN A 49 6.23 13.14 -3.81
CA GLN A 49 7.57 13.74 -3.78
C GLN A 49 8.08 13.93 -2.34
N PHE A 50 7.21 14.38 -1.44
CA PHE A 50 7.53 14.50 -0.02
C PHE A 50 7.91 13.14 0.58
N HIS A 51 7.15 12.08 0.28
CA HIS A 51 7.50 10.73 0.72
C HIS A 51 8.84 10.24 0.16
N GLU A 52 9.13 10.53 -1.11
CA GLU A 52 10.42 10.18 -1.71
C GLU A 52 11.60 10.88 -1.02
N MET A 53 11.42 12.17 -0.68
CA MET A 53 12.40 12.93 0.08
C MET A 53 12.63 12.33 1.48
N CYS A 54 11.57 11.96 2.20
CA CYS A 54 11.69 11.29 3.49
C CYS A 54 12.44 9.94 3.37
N ALA A 55 12.11 9.14 2.35
CA ALA A 55 12.71 7.83 2.12
C ALA A 55 14.22 7.92 1.83
N LYS A 56 14.65 8.91 1.04
CA LYS A 56 16.08 9.17 0.75
C LYS A 56 16.92 9.44 2.00
N VAL A 57 16.30 9.94 3.05
CA VAL A 57 16.94 10.27 4.33
C VAL A 57 16.82 9.12 5.34
N GLY A 58 16.12 8.04 4.97
CA GLY A 58 15.84 6.91 5.87
C GLY A 58 14.77 7.23 6.91
N VAL A 59 13.89 8.18 6.63
CA VAL A 59 12.76 8.54 7.49
C VAL A 59 11.47 8.04 6.83
N ASP A 60 10.69 7.22 7.52
CA ASP A 60 9.31 6.91 7.11
C ASP A 60 8.34 7.79 7.90
N PRO A 61 7.69 8.79 7.27
CA PRO A 61 6.73 9.67 7.95
C PRO A 61 5.49 8.92 8.44
N LEU A 62 5.30 7.66 8.03
CA LEU A 62 4.18 6.80 8.40
C LEU A 62 4.54 5.69 9.39
N ALA A 63 5.80 5.59 9.86
CA ALA A 63 6.25 4.44 10.65
C ALA A 63 5.69 4.39 12.08
N SER A 64 5.36 5.53 12.69
CA SER A 64 4.91 5.57 14.08
C SER A 64 3.76 6.56 14.29
N ASN A 65 2.75 6.10 15.01
CA ASN A 65 1.58 6.91 15.42
C ASN A 65 1.89 7.88 16.54
N LYS A 66 2.99 7.62 17.26
CA LYS A 66 3.62 8.56 18.20
C LYS A 66 4.86 9.20 17.58
N GLY A 67 5.03 9.00 16.27
CA GLY A 67 6.10 9.59 15.51
C GLY A 67 5.84 11.07 15.38
N PHE A 68 6.89 11.84 15.57
CA PHE A 68 6.91 13.28 15.36
C PHE A 68 6.14 13.75 14.12
N TRP A 69 6.26 13.00 13.00
CA TRP A 69 5.59 13.28 11.72
C TRP A 69 4.08 13.06 11.71
N ALA A 70 3.58 12.08 12.48
CA ALA A 70 2.15 11.78 12.53
C ALA A 70 1.39 12.91 13.25
N GLU A 71 1.89 13.33 14.41
CA GLU A 71 1.33 14.44 15.19
C GLU A 71 1.47 15.78 14.48
N LEU A 72 2.62 16.02 13.85
CA LEU A 72 2.90 17.28 13.18
C LEU A 72 2.07 17.49 11.90
N LEU A 73 2.04 16.47 11.04
CA LEU A 73 1.51 16.61 9.68
C LEU A 73 0.08 16.08 9.53
N GLY A 74 -0.41 15.25 10.46
CA GLY A 74 -1.70 14.57 10.32
C GLY A 74 -1.75 13.64 9.10
N ILE A 75 -0.60 13.33 8.50
CA ILE A 75 -0.49 12.44 7.34
C ILE A 75 -0.80 11.01 7.77
N GLY A 76 -0.45 10.63 9.01
CA GLY A 76 -0.84 9.34 9.59
C GLY A 76 -2.36 9.14 9.54
N ASP A 77 -3.13 10.11 10.05
CA ASP A 77 -4.59 10.07 10.09
C ASP A 77 -5.21 9.92 8.70
N PHE A 78 -4.67 10.63 7.70
CA PHE A 78 -5.08 10.48 6.31
C PHE A 78 -4.93 9.03 5.79
N TYR A 79 -3.79 8.39 6.07
CA TYR A 79 -3.55 7.01 5.64
C TYR A 79 -4.35 5.99 6.47
N TYR A 80 -4.66 6.28 7.74
CA TYR A 80 -5.58 5.48 8.54
C TYR A 80 -7.00 5.53 8.01
N GLU A 81 -7.51 6.73 7.74
CA GLU A 81 -8.84 6.91 7.14
C GLU A 81 -8.91 6.22 5.77
N LEU A 82 -7.87 6.35 4.96
CA LEU A 82 -7.77 5.65 3.67
C LEU A 82 -7.76 4.13 3.86
N GLY A 83 -7.02 3.62 4.84
CA GLY A 83 -6.99 2.20 5.20
C GLY A 83 -8.36 1.67 5.59
N VAL A 84 -9.10 2.38 6.45
CA VAL A 84 -10.47 1.99 6.85
C VAL A 84 -11.40 1.93 5.64
N GLN A 85 -11.33 2.93 4.74
CA GLN A 85 -12.16 2.93 3.54
C GLN A 85 -11.81 1.78 2.58
N ILE A 86 -10.54 1.42 2.46
CA ILE A 86 -10.09 0.25 1.69
C ILE A 86 -10.69 -1.03 2.30
N VAL A 87 -10.61 -1.18 3.62
CA VAL A 87 -11.18 -2.33 4.35
C VAL A 87 -12.67 -2.46 4.08
N GLU A 88 -13.42 -1.37 4.20
CA GLU A 88 -14.87 -1.35 3.96
C GLU A 88 -15.24 -1.71 2.52
N ILE A 89 -14.52 -1.18 1.52
CA ILE A 89 -14.75 -1.53 0.10
C ILE A 89 -14.45 -3.02 -0.12
N CYS A 90 -13.37 -3.53 0.47
CA CYS A 90 -13.02 -4.94 0.38
C CYS A 90 -14.08 -5.84 1.03
N LEU A 91 -14.66 -5.43 2.17
CA LEU A 91 -15.76 -6.14 2.82
C LEU A 91 -17.04 -6.11 1.97
N ALA A 92 -17.39 -4.96 1.40
CA ALA A 92 -18.59 -4.81 0.57
C ALA A 92 -18.50 -5.57 -0.76
N THR A 93 -17.32 -5.64 -1.36
CA THR A 93 -17.12 -6.32 -2.65
C THR A 93 -16.85 -7.82 -2.50
N ARG A 94 -16.53 -8.30 -1.29
CA ARG A 94 -16.21 -9.71 -0.99
C ARG A 94 -17.23 -10.73 -1.51
N PRO A 95 -18.56 -10.54 -1.41
CA PRO A 95 -19.53 -11.50 -1.94
C PRO A 95 -19.46 -11.66 -3.46
N HIS A 96 -18.96 -10.63 -4.17
CA HIS A 96 -18.92 -10.56 -5.62
C HIS A 96 -17.57 -10.96 -6.21
N ASN A 97 -16.47 -10.78 -5.48
CA ASN A 97 -15.12 -11.00 -6.00
C ASN A 97 -14.28 -11.99 -5.18
N GLY A 98 -14.84 -12.56 -4.12
CA GLY A 98 -14.16 -13.56 -3.28
C GLY A 98 -12.99 -13.02 -2.46
N GLY A 99 -12.80 -11.70 -2.38
CA GLY A 99 -11.69 -11.07 -1.65
C GLY A 99 -10.47 -10.73 -2.50
N LEU A 100 -10.61 -10.74 -3.83
CA LEU A 100 -9.61 -10.24 -4.78
C LEU A 100 -10.19 -9.08 -5.58
N ILE A 101 -9.56 -7.91 -5.53
CA ILE A 101 -10.00 -6.73 -6.28
C ILE A 101 -8.84 -6.13 -7.07
N ASN A 102 -9.09 -5.64 -8.29
CA ASN A 102 -8.07 -4.94 -9.06
C ASN A 102 -7.73 -3.61 -8.38
N LEU A 103 -6.44 -3.28 -8.26
CA LEU A 103 -5.99 -2.03 -7.66
C LEU A 103 -6.61 -0.80 -8.35
N GLN A 104 -6.75 -0.83 -9.68
CA GLN A 104 -7.37 0.25 -10.43
C GLN A 104 -8.87 0.40 -10.08
N GLU A 105 -9.56 -0.72 -9.90
CA GLU A 105 -10.97 -0.75 -9.51
C GLU A 105 -11.15 -0.24 -8.07
N LEU A 106 -10.30 -0.70 -7.15
CA LEU A 106 -10.26 -0.20 -5.78
C LEU A 106 -10.04 1.32 -5.74
N CYS A 107 -9.08 1.83 -6.52
CA CYS A 107 -8.82 3.27 -6.64
C CYS A 107 -10.05 4.02 -7.18
N ASN A 108 -10.76 3.46 -8.16
CA ASN A 108 -11.97 4.07 -8.71
C ASN A 108 -13.10 4.10 -7.68
N LEU A 109 -13.33 3.02 -6.93
CA LEU A 109 -14.33 2.95 -5.86
C LEU A 109 -14.01 3.94 -4.73
N LEU A 110 -12.74 4.04 -4.34
CA LEU A 110 -12.27 5.03 -3.36
C LEU A 110 -12.55 6.46 -3.83
N ARG A 111 -12.22 6.79 -5.08
CA ARG A 111 -12.48 8.11 -5.66
C ARG A 111 -13.96 8.43 -5.73
N GLN A 112 -14.80 7.44 -6.08
CA GLN A 112 -16.25 7.60 -6.09
C GLN A 112 -16.80 7.90 -4.70
N ARG A 113 -16.31 7.18 -3.68
CA ARG A 113 -16.72 7.39 -2.29
C ARG A 113 -16.26 8.72 -1.73
N ARG A 114 -15.09 9.19 -2.16
CA ARG A 114 -14.50 10.49 -1.78
C ARG A 114 -14.95 11.66 -2.66
N LYS A 115 -15.96 11.54 -3.51
CA LYS A 115 -16.44 12.64 -4.39
C LYS A 115 -16.78 13.93 -3.64
N SER A 116 -17.15 13.83 -2.37
CA SER A 116 -17.43 14.99 -1.50
C SER A 116 -16.18 15.54 -0.78
N ASN A 117 -15.05 14.82 -0.80
CA ASN A 117 -13.85 15.17 -0.06
C ASN A 117 -12.83 15.88 -0.98
N ARG A 118 -12.12 16.90 -0.47
CA ARG A 118 -11.19 17.75 -1.25
C ARG A 118 -9.80 17.13 -1.43
N GLU A 119 -9.57 15.94 -0.89
CA GLU A 119 -8.27 15.27 -0.87
C GLU A 119 -8.20 14.19 -1.93
N ALA A 120 -7.55 14.51 -3.06
CA ALA A 120 -7.34 13.57 -4.14
C ALA A 120 -6.43 12.41 -3.69
N VAL A 121 -6.75 11.20 -4.17
CA VAL A 121 -6.04 9.96 -3.83
C VAL A 121 -5.38 9.39 -5.09
N SER A 122 -4.08 9.13 -5.00
CA SER A 122 -3.30 8.45 -6.04
C SER A 122 -3.22 6.94 -5.81
N GLU A 123 -2.75 6.21 -6.82
CA GLU A 123 -2.45 4.77 -6.68
C GLU A 123 -1.37 4.52 -5.62
N ASP A 124 -0.34 5.37 -5.57
CA ASP A 124 0.74 5.30 -4.57
C ASP A 124 0.19 5.41 -3.14
N ASP A 125 -0.79 6.28 -2.93
CA ASP A 125 -1.44 6.42 -1.62
C ASP A 125 -2.17 5.14 -1.20
N CYS A 126 -2.81 4.46 -2.15
CA CYS A 126 -3.50 3.21 -1.91
C CYS A 126 -2.50 2.10 -1.57
N LEU A 127 -1.38 2.02 -2.29
CA LEU A 127 -0.31 1.05 -2.02
C LEU A 127 0.31 1.26 -0.63
N ARG A 128 0.57 2.52 -0.25
CA ARG A 128 1.08 2.85 1.09
C ARG A 128 0.08 2.49 2.20
N ALA A 129 -1.20 2.81 2.01
CA ALA A 129 -2.24 2.43 2.96
C ALA A 129 -2.34 0.90 3.13
N ILE A 130 -2.32 0.14 2.04
CA ILE A 130 -2.36 -1.33 2.08
C ILE A 130 -1.11 -1.90 2.79
N SER A 131 0.07 -1.33 2.51
CA SER A 131 1.31 -1.72 3.20
C SER A 131 1.21 -1.53 4.72
N LYS A 132 0.50 -0.49 5.18
CA LYS A 132 0.24 -0.28 6.61
C LYS A 132 -0.80 -1.26 7.17
N LEU A 133 -1.83 -1.61 6.40
CA LEU A 133 -2.79 -2.64 6.79
C LEU A 133 -2.14 -4.03 6.98
N LYS A 134 -1.03 -4.32 6.29
CA LYS A 134 -0.27 -5.58 6.47
C LYS A 134 0.25 -5.76 7.91
N VAL A 135 0.47 -4.67 8.65
CA VAL A 135 0.89 -4.73 10.07
C VAL A 135 -0.22 -5.26 10.97
N LEU A 136 -1.49 -5.14 10.57
CA LEU A 136 -2.63 -5.66 11.32
C LEU A 136 -2.82 -7.18 11.14
N GLY A 137 -2.06 -7.81 10.24
CA GLY A 137 -2.08 -9.25 9.97
C GLY A 137 -2.02 -9.57 8.47
N ASN A 138 -2.04 -10.86 8.14
CA ASN A 138 -1.93 -11.37 6.75
C ASN A 138 -3.20 -11.18 5.88
N GLY A 139 -4.11 -10.29 6.27
CA GLY A 139 -5.38 -10.07 5.59
C GLY A 139 -5.26 -9.25 4.31
N TYR A 140 -4.38 -8.24 4.29
CA TYR A 140 -4.28 -7.29 3.18
C TYR A 140 -2.91 -7.36 2.50
N GLU A 141 -2.89 -7.73 1.22
CA GLU A 141 -1.66 -7.82 0.43
C GLU A 141 -1.90 -7.42 -1.02
N VAL A 142 -0.89 -6.78 -1.63
CA VAL A 142 -0.89 -6.51 -3.07
C VAL A 142 -0.13 -7.64 -3.77
N ILE A 143 -0.81 -8.36 -4.65
CA ILE A 143 -0.22 -9.39 -5.49
C ILE A 143 -0.15 -8.89 -6.93
N SER A 144 0.94 -9.23 -7.64
CA SER A 144 1.06 -8.94 -9.06
C SER A 144 0.74 -10.21 -9.84
N VAL A 145 -0.27 -10.14 -10.71
CA VAL A 145 -0.67 -11.23 -11.60
C VAL A 145 -0.55 -10.72 -13.03
N GLY A 146 0.42 -11.25 -13.78
CA GLY A 146 0.79 -10.77 -15.10
C GLY A 146 1.08 -9.27 -15.10
N LYS A 147 0.28 -8.49 -15.84
CA LYS A 147 0.41 -7.02 -15.95
C LYS A 147 -0.45 -6.24 -14.96
N LYS A 148 -1.26 -6.89 -14.13
CA LYS A 148 -2.21 -6.23 -13.22
C LYS A 148 -1.80 -6.42 -11.76
N LYS A 149 -2.08 -5.40 -10.95
CA LYS A 149 -1.97 -5.48 -9.49
C LYS A 149 -3.34 -5.78 -8.90
N LEU A 150 -3.42 -6.80 -8.07
CA LEU A 150 -4.62 -7.17 -7.33
C LEU A 150 -4.37 -6.96 -5.84
N VAL A 151 -5.41 -6.58 -5.12
CA VAL A 151 -5.43 -6.46 -3.67
C VAL A 151 -6.21 -7.64 -3.12
N ARG A 152 -5.55 -8.43 -2.28
CA ARG A 152 -6.14 -9.54 -1.54
C ARG A 152 -6.55 -9.04 -0.16
N SER A 153 -7.79 -9.32 0.25
CA SER A 153 -8.35 -8.94 1.56
C SER A 153 -8.64 -10.13 2.48
N VAL A 154 -8.45 -11.36 1.99
CA VAL A 154 -8.67 -12.61 2.72
C VAL A 154 -7.34 -13.37 2.79
N PRO A 155 -6.97 -13.95 3.94
CA PRO A 155 -5.80 -14.79 4.07
C PRO A 155 -6.05 -16.14 3.37
N THR A 156 -6.02 -16.13 2.05
CA THR A 156 -5.99 -17.35 1.23
C THR A 156 -4.55 -17.53 0.77
N GLU A 157 -3.96 -18.69 1.07
CA GLU A 157 -2.64 -19.05 0.56
C GLU A 157 -2.72 -19.23 -0.97
N LEU A 158 -2.33 -18.19 -1.71
CA LEU A 158 -2.13 -18.30 -3.15
C LEU A 158 -0.76 -18.90 -3.40
N ASN A 159 -0.73 -20.20 -3.69
CA ASN A 159 0.48 -20.87 -4.16
C ASN A 159 0.79 -20.49 -5.63
N LYS A 160 2.01 -20.80 -6.11
CA LYS A 160 2.45 -20.48 -7.49
C LYS A 160 1.48 -20.95 -8.57
N ASP A 161 0.88 -22.12 -8.38
CA ASP A 161 -0.08 -22.70 -9.32
C ASP A 161 -1.37 -21.87 -9.41
N HIS A 162 -1.82 -21.31 -8.28
CA HIS A 162 -2.99 -20.42 -8.24
C HIS A 162 -2.72 -19.11 -9.00
N ASN A 163 -1.50 -18.58 -8.91
CA ASN A 163 -1.11 -17.39 -9.67
C ASN A 163 -1.06 -17.66 -11.17
N GLN A 164 -0.58 -18.83 -11.60
CA GLN A 164 -0.59 -19.24 -13.01
C GLN A 164 -2.02 -19.38 -13.54
N ILE A 165 -2.94 -19.96 -12.76
CA ILE A 165 -4.36 -20.05 -13.13
C ILE A 165 -4.97 -18.66 -13.26
N LEU A 166 -4.68 -17.73 -12.34
CA LEU A 166 -5.16 -16.35 -12.45
C LEU A 166 -4.59 -15.61 -13.67
N GLU A 167 -3.32 -15.86 -14.00
CA GLU A 167 -2.69 -15.29 -15.19
C GLU A 167 -3.32 -15.86 -16.48
N LEU A 168 -3.60 -17.16 -16.53
CA LEU A 168 -4.31 -17.78 -17.66
C LEU A 168 -5.76 -17.33 -17.77
N ALA A 169 -6.46 -17.15 -16.64
CA ALA A 169 -7.83 -16.64 -16.58
C ALA A 169 -7.93 -15.17 -17.04
N GLN A 170 -6.84 -14.40 -16.89
CA GLN A 170 -6.74 -13.04 -17.41
C GLN A 170 -6.69 -13.01 -18.94
N VAL A 171 -5.97 -13.96 -19.56
CA VAL A 171 -5.85 -14.07 -21.03
C VAL A 171 -7.18 -14.51 -21.66
N THR A 172 -7.97 -15.28 -20.92
CA THR A 172 -9.18 -15.93 -21.45
C THR A 172 -10.48 -15.16 -21.20
N SER A 173 -10.43 -13.95 -20.60
CA SER A 173 -11.61 -13.11 -20.26
C SER A 173 -12.70 -13.76 -19.39
N ILE A 174 -12.51 -15.01 -18.95
CA ILE A 174 -13.53 -15.80 -18.22
C ILE A 174 -13.78 -15.29 -16.80
N LEU A 175 -12.90 -14.44 -16.26
CA LEU A 175 -13.11 -13.81 -14.96
C LEU A 175 -14.31 -12.84 -14.92
N TYR A 176 -14.73 -12.29 -16.08
CA TYR A 176 -15.90 -11.40 -16.14
C TYR A 176 -17.20 -12.09 -16.59
N GLN A 177 -17.14 -13.30 -17.15
CA GLN A 177 -18.33 -13.96 -17.70
C GLN A 177 -19.06 -14.87 -16.71
N CYS A 178 -18.45 -15.20 -15.56
CA CYS A 178 -19.09 -16.00 -14.51
C CYS A 178 -19.92 -15.19 -13.49
N PHE A 179 -19.98 -13.85 -13.59
CA PHE A 179 -20.66 -12.99 -12.63
C PHE A 179 -21.81 -12.13 -13.21
N PRO A 180 -22.89 -12.72 -13.75
CA PRO A 180 -24.18 -12.03 -13.82
C PRO A 180 -25.29 -12.80 -13.09
N PHE A 181 -25.01 -13.53 -12.01
CA PHE A 181 -26.07 -14.20 -11.23
C PHE A 181 -25.98 -13.88 -9.73
N PRO A 182 -26.96 -13.14 -9.15
CA PRO A 182 -26.92 -12.70 -7.75
C PRO A 182 -27.26 -13.80 -6.72
N HIS A 183 -27.39 -15.06 -7.14
CA HIS A 183 -27.79 -16.16 -6.26
C HIS A 183 -27.05 -17.46 -6.59
N ILE A 184 -25.75 -17.51 -6.31
CA ILE A 184 -25.06 -18.80 -6.29
C ILE A 184 -24.09 -18.82 -5.11
N SER A 185 -24.37 -19.69 -4.15
CA SER A 185 -23.56 -19.93 -2.96
C SER A 185 -22.14 -20.36 -3.33
N PHE A 186 -21.19 -19.98 -2.47
CA PHE A 186 -19.75 -20.28 -2.52
C PHE A 186 -19.37 -21.71 -2.94
N GLY A 187 -20.25 -22.69 -2.72
CA GLY A 187 -20.07 -24.08 -3.16
C GLY A 187 -19.93 -24.25 -4.68
N LEU A 188 -20.57 -23.41 -5.51
CA LEU A 188 -20.47 -23.54 -6.97
C LEU A 188 -19.15 -22.99 -7.52
N PHE A 189 -18.49 -22.07 -6.82
CA PHE A 189 -17.15 -21.59 -7.17
C PHE A 189 -16.11 -22.69 -6.98
N VAL A 190 -16.17 -23.41 -5.84
CA VAL A 190 -15.32 -24.58 -5.57
C VAL A 190 -15.61 -25.70 -6.58
N PHE A 191 -16.88 -25.87 -6.97
CA PHE A 191 -17.26 -26.84 -7.99
C PHE A 191 -16.74 -26.46 -9.39
N ALA A 192 -16.82 -25.18 -9.77
CA ALA A 192 -16.32 -24.69 -11.06
C ALA A 192 -14.79 -24.75 -11.14
N MET A 193 -14.06 -24.41 -10.06
CA MET A 193 -12.61 -24.60 -9.99
C MET A 193 -12.22 -26.08 -10.06
N ASN A 194 -12.92 -26.98 -9.35
CA ASN A 194 -12.67 -28.41 -9.45
C ASN A 194 -13.01 -28.97 -10.84
N PHE A 195 -14.06 -28.46 -11.49
CA PHE A 195 -14.44 -28.89 -12.83
C PHE A 195 -13.43 -28.42 -13.88
N LEU A 196 -12.85 -27.22 -13.73
CA LEU A 196 -11.74 -26.75 -14.56
C LEU A 196 -10.46 -27.55 -14.32
N LEU A 197 -10.14 -27.89 -13.07
CA LEU A 197 -9.01 -28.78 -12.74
C LEU A 197 -9.19 -30.19 -13.33
N PHE A 198 -10.41 -30.73 -13.33
CA PHE A 198 -10.71 -32.06 -13.88
C PHE A 198 -10.69 -32.09 -15.42
N LYS A 199 -10.90 -30.96 -16.08
CA LYS A 199 -10.91 -30.87 -17.56
C LYS A 199 -9.52 -30.61 -18.16
N TYR A 200 -8.56 -30.20 -17.34
CA TYR A 200 -7.17 -29.90 -17.73
C TYR A 200 -6.13 -30.80 -17.04
N SER A 201 -6.58 -31.90 -16.40
CA SER A 201 -5.75 -33.04 -15.99
C SER A 201 -6.05 -34.26 -16.84
#